data_AF-A0A831SMM8-F1
#
_entry.id   AF-A0A831SMM8-F1
#
_cell.length_a   1.000
_cell.length_b   1.000
_cell.length_c   1.000
_cell.angle_alpha   90.00
_cell.angle_beta   90.00
_cell.angle_gamma   90.00
#
_symmetry.space_group_name_H-M   'P 1'
#
loop_
_entity.id
_entity.type
_entity.pdbx_description
1 polymer ?
#
loop_
_entity_poly.entity_id
_entity_poly.type
_entity_poly.pdbx_seq_one_letter_code
_entity_poly.pdbx_strand_id
1 'polypeptide(L)'
;MQLEKTIEIDGKKITIKELRAKDIYQAKLWAEEIEILMKITVGDYETMMRFLPKCVEVPEGVKLEELMQNVNSYARLFQAFREVNKDFLSRLPAQIEELIRGAEVKIKA
;
A
#
# COMPACT_ATOMS: atom_id res chain seq x y z
N MET A 1 14.27 -6.96 -0.98
CA MET A 1 13.75 -6.90 0.41
C MET A 1 12.61 -5.90 0.42
N GLN A 2 11.44 -6.23 0.98
CA GLN A 2 10.32 -5.29 1.09
C GLN A 2 10.63 -4.31 2.22
N LEU A 3 10.50 -3.00 2.00
CA LEU A 3 10.72 -2.02 3.06
C LEU A 3 9.59 -2.10 4.08
N GLU A 4 9.91 -1.87 5.36
CA GLU A 4 8.93 -1.79 6.43
C GLU A 4 9.35 -0.76 7.49
N LYS A 5 8.36 -0.23 8.19
CA LYS A 5 8.53 0.71 9.29
C LYS A 5 7.50 0.44 10.36
N THR A 6 7.93 0.33 11.61
CA THR A 6 7.03 0.27 12.76
C THR A 6 6.85 1.67 13.35
N ILE A 7 5.61 2.03 13.63
CA ILE A 7 5.23 3.25 14.35
C ILE A 7 4.40 2.90 15.58
N GLU A 8 4.32 3.82 16.53
CA GLU A 8 3.53 3.66 17.75
C GLU A 8 2.40 4.68 17.79
N ILE A 9 1.15 4.22 17.79
CA ILE A 9 -0.05 5.06 17.91
C ILE A 9 -0.82 4.60 19.14
N ASP A 10 -1.03 5.50 20.10
CA ASP A 10 -1.74 5.22 21.36
C ASP A 10 -1.20 3.98 22.11
N GLY A 11 0.12 3.84 22.17
CA GLY A 11 0.79 2.68 22.79
C GLY A 11 0.76 1.39 21.97
N LYS A 12 0.15 1.40 20.78
CA LYS A 12 0.04 0.24 19.88
C LYS A 12 1.11 0.31 18.80
N LYS A 13 1.90 -0.76 18.68
CA LYS A 13 2.91 -0.91 17.63
C LYS A 13 2.25 -1.38 16.34
N ILE A 14 2.33 -0.56 15.31
CA ILE A 14 1.75 -0.81 13.99
C ILE A 14 2.89 -0.87 12.98
N THR A 15 2.94 -1.93 12.19
CA THR A 15 3.98 -2.11 11.17
C THR A 15 3.41 -1.79 9.81
N ILE A 16 4.07 -0.92 9.07
CA ILE A 16 3.69 -0.52 7.71
C ILE A 16 4.76 -1.06 6.77
N LYS A 17 4.31 -1.80 5.77
CA LYS A 17 5.12 -2.43 4.74
C LYS A 17 4.96 -1.66 3.44
N GLU A 18 5.96 -1.76 2.59
CA GLU A 18 5.90 -1.21 1.23
C GLU A 18 4.78 -1.89 0.43
N LEU A 19 4.14 -1.16 -0.47
CA LEU A 19 3.19 -1.72 -1.43
C LEU A 19 3.89 -2.74 -2.32
N ARG A 20 3.13 -3.70 -2.85
CA ARG A 20 3.64 -4.65 -3.85
C ARG A 20 3.02 -4.32 -5.19
N ALA A 21 3.82 -4.36 -6.25
CA ALA A 21 3.31 -4.18 -7.61
C ALA A 21 2.17 -5.14 -7.95
N LYS A 22 2.17 -6.35 -7.40
CA LYS A 22 1.06 -7.31 -7.58
C LYS A 22 -0.26 -6.80 -7.00
N ASP A 23 -0.24 -6.02 -5.91
CA ASP A 23 -1.45 -5.54 -5.25
C ASP A 23 -2.08 -4.38 -6.03
N ILE A 24 -1.25 -3.67 -6.81
CA ILE A 24 -1.64 -2.69 -7.82
C ILE A 24 -2.16 -3.41 -9.08
N TYR A 25 -1.39 -4.36 -9.61
CA TYR A 25 -1.70 -5.10 -10.83
C TYR A 25 -2.99 -5.95 -10.73
N GLN A 26 -3.15 -6.70 -9.64
CA GLN A 26 -4.36 -7.53 -9.40
C GLN A 26 -5.62 -6.68 -9.23
N ALA A 27 -5.48 -5.39 -8.90
CA ALA A 27 -6.62 -4.51 -8.81
C ALA A 27 -7.28 -4.27 -10.19
N LYS A 28 -6.67 -4.72 -11.31
CA LYS A 28 -7.25 -4.73 -12.69
C LYS A 28 -8.09 -3.49 -13.01
N LEU A 29 -7.56 -2.31 -12.69
CA LEU A 29 -8.18 -1.03 -13.01
C LEU A 29 -7.77 -0.63 -14.42
N TRP A 30 -8.41 -1.26 -15.40
CA TRP A 30 -8.33 -0.84 -16.79
C TRP A 30 -8.73 0.64 -16.90
N ALA A 31 -7.83 1.45 -17.45
CA ALA A 31 -7.91 2.89 -17.74
C ALA A 31 -7.65 3.92 -16.61
N GLU A 32 -7.70 3.56 -15.32
CA GLU A 32 -7.57 4.54 -14.21
C GLU A 32 -6.34 4.35 -13.31
N GLU A 33 -5.31 3.64 -13.78
CA GLU A 33 -4.10 3.35 -12.99
C GLU A 33 -3.41 4.63 -12.49
N ILE A 34 -3.37 5.68 -13.31
CA ILE A 34 -2.77 6.98 -12.93
C ILE A 34 -3.56 7.64 -11.81
N GLU A 35 -4.89 7.65 -11.90
CA GLU A 35 -5.76 8.33 -10.92
C GLU A 35 -5.65 7.65 -9.54
N ILE A 36 -5.57 6.33 -9.49
CA ILE A 36 -5.42 5.59 -8.25
C ILE A 36 -4.06 5.81 -7.62
N LEU A 37 -2.99 5.84 -8.41
CA LEU A 37 -1.66 6.16 -7.89
C LEU A 37 -1.60 7.60 -7.36
N MET A 38 -2.26 8.55 -8.02
CA MET A 38 -2.42 9.91 -7.52
C MET A 38 -3.19 9.93 -6.19
N LYS A 39 -4.34 9.23 -6.12
CA LYS A 39 -5.16 9.11 -4.90
C LYS A 39 -4.40 8.50 -3.73
N ILE A 40 -3.63 7.43 -3.96
CA ILE A 40 -2.73 6.84 -2.95
C ILE A 40 -1.69 7.86 -2.48
N THR A 41 -1.10 8.63 -3.40
CA THR A 41 -0.05 9.60 -3.10
C THR A 41 -0.54 10.76 -2.25
N VAL A 42 -1.78 11.21 -2.48
CA VAL A 42 -2.40 12.29 -1.70
C VAL A 42 -3.12 11.80 -0.45
N GLY A 43 -3.24 10.49 -0.26
CA GLY A 43 -3.89 9.91 0.92
C GLY A 43 -5.41 10.03 0.88
N ASP A 44 -5.99 9.90 -0.31
CA ASP A 44 -7.44 9.81 -0.48
C ASP A 44 -8.01 8.69 0.39
N TYR A 45 -8.98 9.02 1.23
CA TYR A 45 -9.45 8.13 2.29
C TYR A 45 -10.03 6.82 1.75
N GLU A 46 -10.90 6.90 0.73
CA GLU A 46 -11.55 5.71 0.16
C GLU A 46 -10.54 4.80 -0.53
N THR A 47 -9.56 5.38 -1.21
CA THR A 47 -8.49 4.63 -1.84
C THR A 47 -7.60 3.98 -0.78
N MET A 48 -7.19 4.73 0.25
CA MET A 48 -6.34 4.20 1.32
C MET A 48 -7.03 3.10 2.13
N MET A 49 -8.35 3.15 2.32
CA MET A 49 -9.13 2.07 2.94
C MET A 49 -8.97 0.72 2.22
N ARG A 50 -8.72 0.74 0.91
CA ARG A 50 -8.52 -0.48 0.10
C ARG A 50 -7.08 -0.99 0.14
N PHE A 51 -6.11 -0.11 0.38
CA PHE A 51 -4.68 -0.42 0.26
C PHE A 51 -3.98 -0.60 1.60
N LEU A 52 -4.33 0.17 2.63
CA LEU A 52 -3.74 0.04 3.96
C LEU A 52 -3.91 -1.37 4.54
N PRO A 53 -5.05 -2.07 4.42
CA PRO A 53 -5.16 -3.45 4.91
C PRO A 53 -4.18 -4.44 4.26
N LYS A 54 -3.66 -4.12 3.06
CA LYS A 54 -2.68 -4.97 2.35
C LYS A 54 -1.24 -4.72 2.81
N CYS A 55 -0.98 -3.58 3.45
CA CYS A 55 0.36 -3.14 3.79
C CYS A 55 0.54 -2.70 5.26
N VAL A 56 -0.51 -2.73 6.08
CA VAL A 56 -0.46 -2.40 7.50
C VAL A 56 -0.78 -3.63 8.33
N GLU A 57 0.11 -3.94 9.26
CA GLU A 57 -0.08 -4.94 10.30
C GLU A 57 -0.37 -4.22 11.62
N VAL A 58 -1.56 -4.48 12.14
CA VAL A 58 -2.03 -3.99 13.44
C VAL A 58 -1.91 -5.11 14.48
N PRO A 59 -1.65 -4.78 15.76
CA PRO A 59 -1.57 -5.78 16.81
C PRO A 59 -2.96 -6.37 17.11
N GLU A 60 -2.97 -7.54 17.76
CA GLU A 60 -4.20 -8.24 18.10
C GLU A 60 -5.18 -7.35 18.90
N GLY A 61 -6.47 -7.43 18.57
CA GLY A 61 -7.52 -6.62 19.19
C GLY A 61 -7.61 -5.17 18.69
N VAL A 62 -6.77 -4.75 17.75
CA VAL A 62 -6.85 -3.42 17.11
C VAL A 62 -7.48 -3.53 15.73
N LYS A 63 -8.50 -2.72 15.47
CA LYS A 63 -9.09 -2.60 14.13
C LYS A 63 -8.43 -1.46 13.37
N LEU A 64 -7.99 -1.74 12.15
CA LEU A 64 -7.37 -0.73 11.30
C LEU A 64 -8.37 0.40 10.97
N GLU A 65 -9.65 0.05 10.81
CA GLU A 65 -10.73 0.99 10.53
C GLU A 65 -10.89 2.05 11.63
N GLU A 66 -10.70 1.67 12.91
CA GLU A 66 -10.75 2.61 14.04
C GLU A 66 -9.60 3.62 13.98
N LEU A 67 -8.40 3.17 13.58
CA LEU A 67 -7.24 4.04 13.39
C LEU A 67 -7.42 4.98 12.20
N MET A 68 -8.15 4.54 11.16
CA MET A 68 -8.41 5.35 9.97
C MET A 68 -9.52 6.40 10.19
N GLN A 69 -10.49 6.12 11.05
CA GLN A 69 -11.55 7.08 11.42
C GLN A 69 -11.03 8.22 12.31
N ASN A 70 -9.97 7.98 13.07
CA ASN A 70 -9.32 9.02 13.86
C ASN A 70 -8.32 9.81 13.00
N VAL A 71 -8.57 11.11 12.83
CA VAL A 71 -7.76 12.00 11.97
C VAL A 71 -6.27 12.00 12.35
N ASN A 72 -5.95 11.99 13.64
CA ASN A 72 -4.56 12.03 14.10
C ASN A 72 -3.86 10.69 13.83
N SER A 73 -4.54 9.58 14.12
CA SER A 73 -4.02 8.24 13.87
C SER A 73 -3.84 7.99 12.37
N TYR A 74 -4.82 8.39 11.56
CA TYR A 74 -4.73 8.31 10.10
C TYR A 74 -3.58 9.15 9.55
N ALA A 75 -3.40 10.39 9.99
CA ALA A 75 -2.30 11.23 9.54
C ALA A 75 -0.93 10.59 9.83
N ARG A 76 -0.76 9.98 11.01
CA ARG A 76 0.48 9.29 11.39
C ARG A 76 0.70 8.01 10.58
N LEU A 77 -0.35 7.21 10.38
CA LEU A 77 -0.33 6.04 9.49
C LEU A 77 0.08 6.45 8.07
N PHE A 78 -0.57 7.48 7.54
CA PHE A 78 -0.35 7.94 6.19
C PHE A 78 1.06 8.51 5.99
N GLN A 79 1.57 9.28 6.95
CA GLN A 79 2.94 9.79 6.88
C GLN A 79 3.96 8.64 6.83
N ALA A 80 3.84 7.67 7.73
CA ALA A 80 4.75 6.54 7.76
C ALA A 80 4.61 5.66 6.49
N PHE A 81 3.40 5.50 5.99
CA PHE A 81 3.14 4.87 4.69
C PHE A 81 3.87 5.59 3.56
N ARG A 82 3.79 6.93 3.48
CA ARG A 82 4.51 7.72 2.47
C ARG A 82 6.02 7.58 2.57
N GLU A 83 6.56 7.54 3.77
CA GLU A 83 8.00 7.39 3.99
C GLU A 83 8.51 6.01 3.52
N VAL A 84 7.75 4.95 3.81
CA VAL A 84 8.07 3.59 3.35
C VAL A 84 7.94 3.48 1.82
N ASN A 85 6.93 4.14 1.24
CA ASN A 85 6.60 4.02 -0.19
C ASN A 85 7.18 5.15 -1.06
N LYS A 86 8.09 5.98 -0.54
CA LYS A 86 8.61 7.16 -1.26
C LYS A 86 9.23 6.81 -2.62
N ASP A 87 9.90 5.65 -2.70
CA ASP A 87 10.57 5.15 -3.90
C ASP A 87 9.79 4.01 -4.56
N PHE A 88 8.56 3.74 -4.14
CA PHE A 88 7.75 2.66 -4.70
C PHE A 88 7.29 3.01 -6.11
N LEU A 89 6.76 4.22 -6.31
CA LEU A 89 6.22 4.66 -7.61
C LEU A 89 7.27 4.69 -8.71
N SER A 90 8.53 5.03 -8.37
CA SER A 90 9.64 5.00 -9.33
C SER A 90 10.06 3.59 -9.74
N ARG A 91 9.86 2.59 -8.88
CA ARG A 91 10.14 1.16 -9.17
C ARG A 91 8.95 0.42 -9.76
N LEU A 92 7.73 0.96 -9.61
CA LEU A 92 6.49 0.29 -10.00
C LEU A 92 6.47 -0.16 -11.47
N PRO A 93 6.87 0.66 -12.47
CA PRO A 93 6.84 0.24 -13.88
C PRO A 93 7.67 -1.03 -14.15
N ALA A 94 8.91 -1.06 -13.66
CA ALA A 94 9.78 -2.23 -13.82
C ALA A 94 9.20 -3.49 -13.14
N GLN A 95 8.64 -3.33 -11.94
CA GLN A 95 8.00 -4.44 -11.22
C GLN A 95 6.73 -4.95 -11.92
N ILE A 96 5.95 -4.07 -12.56
CA ILE A 96 4.77 -4.47 -13.36
C ILE A 96 5.21 -5.22 -14.63
N GLU A 97 6.23 -4.75 -15.34
CA GLU A 97 6.77 -5.45 -16.51
C GLU A 97 7.25 -6.87 -16.17
N GLU A 98 7.94 -7.04 -15.04
CA GLU A 98 8.36 -8.36 -14.55
C GLU A 98 7.17 -9.28 -14.26
N LEU A 99 6.09 -8.75 -13.67
CA LEU A 99 4.88 -9.52 -13.40
C LEU A 99 4.18 -9.97 -14.69
N ILE A 100 4.11 -9.10 -15.70
CA ILE A 100 3.52 -9.41 -17.01
C ILE A 100 4.34 -10.51 -17.70
N ARG A 101 5.66 -10.33 -17.80
CA ARG A 101 6.56 -11.34 -18.40
C ARG A 101 6.45 -12.69 -17.68
N GLY A 102 6.41 -12.68 -16.35
CA GLY A 102 6.23 -13.90 -15.57
C GLY A 102 4.89 -14.60 -15.78
N ALA A 103 3.82 -13.86 -16.10
CA ALA A 103 2.52 -14.43 -16.43
C ALA A 103 2.51 -15.04 -17.85
N GLU A 104 3.14 -14.41 -18.83
CA GLU A 104 3.22 -14.92 -20.21
C GLU A 104 4.01 -16.23 -20.32
N VAL A 105 5.09 -16.37 -19.55
CA VAL A 105 5.90 -17.59 -19.52
C VAL A 105 5.11 -18.79 -18.98
N LYS A 106 4.22 -18.57 -18.00
CA LYS A 106 3.38 -19.64 -17.42
C LYS A 106 2.25 -20.12 -18.34
N ILE A 107 1.90 -19.35 -19.37
CA ILE A 107 0.85 -19.72 -20.34
C ILE A 107 1.44 -20.55 -21.49
N LYS A 108 2.76 -20.48 -21.70
CA LYS A 108 3.48 -21.20 -22.76
C LYS A 108 4.23 -22.46 -22.30
N ALA A 109 4.21 -22.77 -21.00
CA ALA A 109 4.78 -23.98 -20.39
C ALA A 109 3.68 -24.99 -20.08
#